data_AF-A0A519T3S6-F1
#
_entry.id   AF-A0A519T3S6-F1
#
_cell.length_a   1.000
_cell.length_b   1.000
_cell.length_c   1.000
_cell.angle_alpha   90.00
_cell.angle_beta   90.00
_cell.angle_gamma   90.00
#
_symmetry.space_group_name_H-M   'P 1'
#
loop_
_entity.id
_entity.type
_entity.pdbx_description
1 polymer ?
#
loop_
_entity_poly.entity_id
_entity_poly.type
_entity_poly.pdbx_seq_one_letter_code
_entity_poly.pdbx_strand_id
1 'polypeptide(L)'
;MLLLPGGLLLGGLLLGACQQRTSTATGADAKAAVWQSEAYTLYPDRVVQQKYSARALSPKEIVSDYSSPANEFKSAAISFKFSINGKDNEMVSGTDHHFVCETNTLHSETPLIAFGKQLKAMPTGAEAFLKPGARLKIKLDMRGVLKEFQTKGYYTTFDGNRLYKEDFKGVYVAGSSAPLIWDFDNLVNHPDLKLQDDNNDGIYEIVLALNVKEDEKKTLSRWVQEKDLSAFPTYQSTYPLSDALYNMAMEEMVRAVEPDSTFRTGKEWAGVWTRDVSYSIILSMAHLQPEVAKNSLLRKVNKKRRIIQDTGTGGAW
;
A
#
# COMPACT_ATOMS: atom_id res chain seq x y z
N MET A 1 50.70 -69.27 14.43
CA MET A 1 50.11 -69.95 15.60
C MET A 1 50.02 -68.91 16.72
N LEU A 2 48.79 -68.60 17.15
CA LEU A 2 48.34 -67.62 18.18
C LEU A 2 48.70 -66.13 17.95
N LEU A 3 47.77 -65.22 17.58
CA LEU A 3 46.61 -64.63 18.30
C LEU A 3 46.98 -63.79 19.54
N LEU A 4 46.84 -62.47 19.41
CA LEU A 4 46.56 -61.50 20.48
C LEU A 4 45.54 -60.46 19.95
N PRO A 5 44.60 -59.96 20.78
CA PRO A 5 43.37 -59.30 20.34
C PRO A 5 43.35 -57.78 20.57
N GLY A 6 42.32 -57.12 20.00
CA GLY A 6 41.72 -55.91 20.58
C GLY A 6 41.78 -54.64 19.72
N GLY A 7 40.87 -54.53 18.74
CA GLY A 7 40.62 -53.29 18.02
C GLY A 7 39.49 -52.48 18.66
N LEU A 8 39.76 -51.20 18.99
CA LEU A 8 38.74 -50.16 19.20
C LEU A 8 38.61 -49.35 17.90
N LEU A 9 37.42 -49.31 17.31
CA LEU A 9 37.05 -48.45 16.19
C LEU A 9 36.40 -47.18 16.75
N LEU A 10 37.08 -46.04 16.64
CA LEU A 10 36.49 -44.70 16.80
C LEU A 10 36.16 -44.14 15.41
N GLY A 11 34.89 -43.82 15.19
CA GLY A 11 34.40 -43.14 13.98
C GLY A 11 34.76 -41.65 13.99
N GLY A 12 35.34 -41.16 12.90
CA GLY A 12 35.54 -39.74 12.63
C GLY A 12 34.43 -39.18 11.75
N LEU A 13 33.62 -38.27 12.31
CA LEU A 13 32.78 -37.35 11.54
C LEU A 13 33.67 -36.28 10.89
N LEU A 14 33.67 -36.21 9.56
CA LEU A 14 34.23 -35.08 8.81
C LEU A 14 33.18 -33.96 8.75
N LEU A 15 33.42 -32.89 9.50
CA LEU A 15 32.71 -31.60 9.39
C LEU A 15 33.12 -30.93 8.07
N GLY A 16 32.14 -30.70 7.19
CA GLY A 16 32.31 -29.91 5.97
C GLY A 16 32.55 -28.44 6.31
N ALA A 17 33.76 -27.96 6.06
CA ALA A 17 34.12 -26.55 6.17
C ALA A 17 33.56 -25.77 4.97
N CYS A 18 32.75 -24.74 5.23
CA CYS A 18 32.37 -23.73 4.25
C CYS A 18 33.62 -22.97 3.80
N GLN A 19 34.05 -23.20 2.55
CA GLN A 19 35.05 -22.37 1.88
C GLN A 19 34.41 -21.05 1.44
N GLN A 20 34.81 -19.95 2.09
CA GLN A 20 34.59 -18.60 1.57
C GLN A 20 35.34 -18.45 0.24
N ARG A 21 34.59 -18.34 -0.87
CA ARG A 21 35.15 -17.90 -2.15
C ARG A 21 35.34 -16.39 -2.08
N THR A 22 36.58 -15.95 -2.02
CA THR A 22 36.97 -14.55 -2.22
C THR A 22 36.82 -14.20 -3.70
N SER A 23 35.82 -13.38 -4.03
CA SER A 23 35.72 -12.74 -5.35
C SER A 23 36.54 -11.45 -5.35
N THR A 24 37.50 -11.37 -6.27
CA THR A 24 38.29 -10.17 -6.54
C THR A 24 37.44 -9.17 -7.33
N ALA A 25 37.00 -8.10 -6.67
CA ALA A 25 36.40 -6.93 -7.31
C ALA A 25 37.42 -5.78 -7.33
N THR A 26 37.76 -5.32 -8.53
CA THR A 26 38.60 -4.16 -8.80
C THR A 26 37.75 -2.88 -8.78
N GLY A 27 38.18 -1.86 -8.01
CA GLY A 27 37.74 -0.47 -8.16
C GLY A 27 36.97 0.11 -6.97
N ALA A 28 37.70 0.88 -6.13
CA ALA A 28 37.30 1.89 -5.13
C ALA A 28 36.17 1.55 -4.11
N ASP A 29 36.56 1.56 -2.82
CA ASP A 29 35.72 1.44 -1.61
C ASP A 29 35.10 0.07 -1.27
N ALA A 30 35.92 -0.98 -1.29
CA ALA A 30 35.56 -2.25 -0.67
C ALA A 30 35.87 -2.25 0.84
N LYS A 31 35.09 -1.52 1.64
CA LYS A 31 34.96 -1.90 3.06
C LYS A 31 34.40 -3.32 3.11
N ALA A 32 34.99 -4.20 3.91
CA ALA A 32 34.52 -5.58 4.06
C ALA A 32 33.03 -5.60 4.46
N ALA A 33 32.30 -6.62 4.00
CA ALA A 33 30.91 -6.80 4.40
C ALA A 33 30.83 -6.97 5.92
N VAL A 34 29.91 -6.25 6.55
CA VAL A 34 29.61 -6.35 7.98
C VAL A 34 28.86 -7.63 8.26
N TRP A 35 27.97 -8.01 7.34
CA TRP A 35 27.14 -9.21 7.44
C TRP A 35 26.61 -9.63 6.06
N GLN A 36 26.31 -10.92 5.90
CA GLN A 36 25.75 -11.46 4.65
C GLN A 36 24.79 -12.63 4.92
N SER A 37 23.78 -12.75 4.06
CA SER A 37 22.87 -13.88 3.89
C SER A 37 22.68 -14.21 2.41
N GLU A 38 21.79 -15.14 2.10
CA GLU A 38 21.37 -15.44 0.72
C GLU A 38 20.72 -14.24 0.03
N ALA A 39 19.89 -13.48 0.76
CA ALA A 39 19.11 -12.39 0.18
C ALA A 39 19.80 -11.01 0.30
N TYR A 40 20.63 -10.82 1.33
CA TYR A 40 21.16 -9.51 1.69
C TYR A 40 22.66 -9.52 1.99
N THR A 41 23.35 -8.46 1.58
CA THR A 41 24.72 -8.15 2.03
C THR A 41 24.74 -6.74 2.60
N LEU A 42 25.22 -6.62 3.85
CA LEU A 42 25.36 -5.35 4.55
C LEU A 42 26.81 -4.88 4.53
N TYR A 43 27.03 -3.65 4.06
CA TYR A 43 28.28 -2.92 4.12
C TYR A 43 28.11 -1.71 5.05
N PRO A 44 29.20 -1.07 5.50
CA PRO A 44 29.08 0.08 6.39
C PRO A 44 28.29 1.26 5.81
N ASP A 45 28.25 1.40 4.50
CA ASP A 45 27.62 2.51 3.78
C ASP A 45 26.45 2.07 2.88
N ARG A 46 26.18 0.77 2.73
CA ARG A 46 25.11 0.29 1.84
C ARG A 46 24.53 -1.06 2.25
N VAL A 47 23.30 -1.30 1.83
CA VAL A 47 22.67 -2.63 1.81
C VAL A 47 22.44 -3.05 0.37
N VAL A 48 22.76 -4.29 0.04
CA VAL A 48 22.50 -4.92 -1.25
C VAL A 48 21.47 -6.02 -1.05
N GLN A 49 20.39 -5.99 -1.82
CA GLN A 49 19.34 -7.01 -1.88
C GLN A 49 19.26 -7.54 -3.32
N GLN A 50 19.86 -8.71 -3.58
CA GLN A 50 19.95 -9.27 -4.93
C GLN A 50 20.52 -8.25 -5.95
N LYS A 51 19.71 -7.79 -6.91
CA LYS A 51 20.07 -6.80 -7.95
C LYS A 51 19.91 -5.35 -7.49
N TYR A 52 19.32 -5.12 -6.32
CA TYR A 52 19.06 -3.78 -5.78
C TYR A 52 20.08 -3.41 -4.70
N SER A 53 20.30 -2.11 -4.52
CA SER A 53 21.22 -1.48 -3.60
C SER A 53 20.64 -0.17 -3.07
N ALA A 54 20.84 0.09 -1.77
CA ALA A 54 20.66 1.40 -1.17
C ALA A 54 21.95 1.81 -0.47
N ARG A 55 22.44 3.02 -0.74
CA ARG A 55 23.73 3.54 -0.27
C ARG A 55 23.58 4.91 0.36
N ALA A 56 24.19 5.11 1.52
CA ALA A 56 24.42 6.42 2.10
C ALA A 56 25.63 7.08 1.42
N LEU A 57 25.39 8.23 0.77
CA LEU A 57 26.46 9.06 0.19
C LEU A 57 27.09 9.96 1.26
N SER A 58 26.31 10.31 2.28
CA SER A 58 26.75 11.03 3.47
C SER A 58 25.79 10.73 4.63
N PRO A 59 26.07 11.19 5.87
CA PRO A 59 25.10 11.14 6.95
C PRO A 59 23.77 11.85 6.67
N LYS A 60 23.64 12.61 5.57
CA LYS A 60 22.45 13.39 5.22
C LYS A 60 21.88 13.03 3.85
N GLU A 61 22.33 11.93 3.26
CA GLU A 61 21.95 11.58 1.90
C GLU A 61 21.99 10.07 1.64
N ILE A 62 20.89 9.54 1.09
CA ILE A 62 20.75 8.14 0.68
C ILE A 62 20.23 8.08 -0.74
N VAL A 63 20.77 7.17 -1.54
CA VAL A 63 20.26 6.80 -2.86
C VAL A 63 19.91 5.31 -2.90
N SER A 64 18.85 4.96 -3.62
CA SER A 64 18.43 3.58 -3.83
C SER A 64 17.92 3.34 -5.25
N ASP A 65 18.32 2.20 -5.81
CA ASP A 65 17.78 1.68 -7.08
C ASP A 65 16.60 0.71 -6.86
N TYR A 66 16.13 0.57 -5.61
CA TYR A 66 15.08 -0.40 -5.27
C TYR A 66 13.82 -0.12 -6.07
N SER A 67 13.35 -1.16 -6.77
CA SER A 67 12.06 -1.18 -7.46
C SER A 67 11.20 -2.25 -6.84
N SER A 68 10.06 -1.84 -6.28
CA SER A 68 9.08 -2.76 -5.68
C SER A 68 8.56 -3.73 -6.73
N PRO A 69 8.49 -5.04 -6.43
CA PRO A 69 7.83 -6.00 -7.30
C PRO A 69 6.30 -5.99 -7.12
N ALA A 70 5.72 -5.02 -6.39
CA ALA A 70 4.28 -4.97 -6.12
C ALA A 70 3.41 -5.06 -7.39
N ASN A 71 3.86 -4.48 -8.51
CA ASN A 71 3.19 -4.57 -9.80
C ASN A 71 3.23 -6.00 -10.39
N GLU A 72 4.11 -6.89 -9.94
CA GLU A 72 4.14 -8.31 -10.34
C GLU A 72 3.11 -9.15 -9.57
N PHE A 73 2.64 -8.66 -8.42
CA PHE A 73 1.74 -9.38 -7.50
C PHE A 73 0.36 -8.75 -7.39
N LYS A 74 -0.01 -7.86 -8.32
CA LYS A 74 -1.34 -7.23 -8.29
C LYS A 74 -2.41 -8.23 -8.73
N SER A 75 -3.33 -8.57 -7.82
CA SER A 75 -4.38 -9.55 -8.06
C SER A 75 -5.24 -9.20 -9.29
N ALA A 76 -5.54 -10.21 -10.11
CA ALA A 76 -6.48 -10.12 -11.22
C ALA A 76 -7.95 -10.21 -10.77
N ALA A 77 -8.21 -10.64 -9.53
CA ALA A 77 -9.53 -10.65 -8.94
C ALA A 77 -9.87 -9.25 -8.41
N ILE A 78 -10.86 -8.61 -9.02
CA ILE A 78 -11.32 -7.27 -8.68
C ILE A 78 -12.70 -7.37 -8.02
N SER A 79 -12.81 -6.81 -6.82
CA SER A 79 -14.08 -6.55 -6.15
C SER A 79 -14.46 -5.09 -6.32
N PHE A 80 -15.68 -4.81 -6.77
CA PHE A 80 -16.14 -3.44 -6.98
C PHE A 80 -17.66 -3.31 -6.84
N LYS A 81 -18.13 -2.07 -6.72
CA LYS A 81 -19.57 -1.74 -6.62
C LYS A 81 -19.85 -0.43 -7.31
N PHE A 82 -21.02 -0.30 -7.92
CA PHE A 82 -21.46 0.98 -8.47
C PHE A 82 -22.03 1.88 -7.40
N SER A 83 -21.98 3.17 -7.65
CA SER A 83 -22.43 4.19 -6.73
C SER A 83 -23.09 5.32 -7.49
N ILE A 84 -24.35 5.63 -7.19
CA ILE A 84 -24.97 6.85 -7.69
C ILE A 84 -24.65 7.98 -6.71
N ASN A 85 -24.08 9.07 -7.22
CA ASN A 85 -23.71 10.28 -6.48
C ASN A 85 -22.72 10.07 -5.31
N GLY A 86 -21.87 9.04 -5.37
CA GLY A 86 -20.92 8.74 -4.29
C GLY A 86 -21.58 8.17 -3.03
N LYS A 87 -22.74 7.52 -3.15
CA LYS A 87 -23.37 6.80 -2.04
C LYS A 87 -23.30 5.29 -2.24
N ASP A 88 -23.21 4.52 -1.16
CA ASP A 88 -23.32 3.07 -1.21
C ASP A 88 -24.80 2.66 -1.38
N ASN A 89 -25.31 2.72 -2.61
CA ASN A 89 -26.74 2.65 -2.90
C ASN A 89 -27.14 1.66 -4.01
N GLU A 90 -26.21 0.83 -4.48
CA GLU A 90 -26.51 -0.15 -5.51
C GLU A 90 -27.12 -1.44 -4.94
N MET A 91 -26.49 -2.03 -3.92
CA MET A 91 -26.85 -3.32 -3.32
C MET A 91 -26.58 -3.32 -1.82
N VAL A 92 -27.08 -4.32 -1.09
CA VAL A 92 -26.80 -4.47 0.34
C VAL A 92 -25.29 -4.59 0.62
N SER A 93 -24.84 -4.05 1.75
CA SER A 93 -23.45 -4.15 2.22
C SER A 93 -22.99 -5.62 2.23
N GLY A 94 -21.76 -5.86 1.75
CA GLY A 94 -21.20 -7.20 1.58
C GLY A 94 -21.61 -7.92 0.29
N THR A 95 -22.41 -7.27 -0.57
CA THR A 95 -22.69 -7.75 -1.94
C THR A 95 -21.98 -6.87 -2.95
N ASP A 96 -20.85 -7.37 -3.46
CA ASP A 96 -20.01 -6.69 -4.44
C ASP A 96 -19.99 -7.45 -5.76
N HIS A 97 -19.66 -6.76 -6.84
CA HIS A 97 -19.29 -7.40 -8.08
C HIS A 97 -17.92 -8.05 -7.95
N HIS A 98 -17.80 -9.28 -8.44
CA HIS A 98 -16.53 -9.97 -8.55
C HIS A 98 -16.22 -10.25 -10.01
N PHE A 99 -15.06 -9.80 -10.46
CA PHE A 99 -14.59 -10.01 -11.81
C PHE A 99 -13.12 -10.43 -11.80
N VAL A 100 -12.77 -11.42 -12.61
CA VAL A 100 -11.38 -11.87 -12.77
C VAL A 100 -10.91 -11.41 -14.13
N CYS A 101 -9.93 -10.51 -14.15
CA CYS A 101 -9.34 -10.00 -15.38
C CYS A 101 -8.54 -11.10 -16.08
N GLU A 102 -8.46 -11.01 -17.40
CA GLU A 102 -7.58 -11.85 -18.20
C GLU A 102 -6.11 -11.50 -17.91
N THR A 103 -5.33 -12.49 -17.52
CA THR A 103 -3.90 -12.29 -17.20
C THR A 103 -2.99 -12.44 -18.42
N ASN A 104 -3.50 -12.99 -19.52
CA ASN A 104 -2.74 -13.17 -20.75
C ASN A 104 -2.71 -11.89 -21.62
N THR A 105 -3.63 -10.96 -21.38
CA THR A 105 -3.82 -9.72 -22.15
C THR A 105 -3.60 -8.49 -21.26
N LEU A 106 -3.43 -7.31 -21.87
CA LEU A 106 -3.39 -6.03 -21.15
C LEU A 106 -4.77 -5.39 -21.00
N HIS A 107 -5.80 -5.98 -21.59
CA HIS A 107 -7.13 -5.38 -21.66
C HIS A 107 -8.14 -6.44 -21.26
N SER A 108 -8.96 -6.14 -20.27
CA SER A 108 -10.12 -6.94 -19.89
C SER A 108 -11.37 -6.08 -19.96
N GLU A 109 -12.51 -6.71 -20.20
CA GLU A 109 -13.79 -6.03 -20.29
C GLU A 109 -14.86 -6.83 -19.55
N THR A 110 -15.67 -6.15 -18.74
CA THR A 110 -16.79 -6.81 -18.07
C THR A 110 -17.90 -7.14 -19.08
N PRO A 111 -18.73 -8.16 -18.82
CA PRO A 111 -20.04 -8.20 -19.45
C PRO A 111 -20.83 -6.92 -19.11
N LEU A 112 -21.92 -6.66 -19.83
CA LEU A 112 -22.83 -5.57 -19.48
C LEU A 112 -23.52 -5.89 -18.14
N ILE A 113 -23.28 -5.07 -17.11
CA ILE A 113 -23.81 -5.27 -15.76
C ILE A 113 -25.00 -4.34 -15.56
N ALA A 114 -26.17 -4.86 -15.20
CA ALA A 114 -27.31 -4.01 -14.85
C ALA A 114 -27.18 -3.49 -13.41
N PHE A 115 -27.42 -2.19 -13.20
CA PHE A 115 -27.36 -1.58 -11.87
C PHE A 115 -28.24 -2.34 -10.86
N GLY A 116 -27.68 -2.73 -9.72
CA GLY A 116 -28.38 -3.49 -8.68
C GLY A 116 -28.42 -5.00 -8.92
N LYS A 117 -27.76 -5.52 -9.97
CA LYS A 117 -27.63 -6.96 -10.22
C LYS A 117 -26.18 -7.38 -10.12
N GLN A 118 -25.87 -8.17 -9.08
CA GLN A 118 -24.52 -8.65 -8.82
C GLN A 118 -23.97 -9.49 -9.98
N LEU A 119 -22.89 -9.03 -10.59
CA LEU A 119 -21.96 -9.88 -11.32
C LEU A 119 -21.23 -10.83 -10.35
N LYS A 120 -21.59 -12.12 -10.38
CA LYS A 120 -20.88 -13.16 -9.63
C LYS A 120 -19.74 -13.70 -10.48
N ALA A 121 -18.53 -13.76 -9.92
CA ALA A 121 -17.42 -14.44 -10.57
C ALA A 121 -17.69 -15.96 -10.63
N MET A 122 -17.23 -16.59 -11.72
CA MET A 122 -16.99 -18.02 -11.73
C MET A 122 -15.72 -18.28 -10.89
N PRO A 123 -15.68 -19.27 -9.97
CA PRO A 123 -14.48 -19.56 -9.21
C PRO A 123 -13.38 -20.05 -10.16
N THR A 124 -12.41 -19.19 -10.47
CA THR A 124 -11.19 -19.58 -11.15
C THR A 124 -10.21 -20.10 -10.12
N GLY A 125 -9.87 -21.38 -10.21
CA GLY A 125 -8.87 -22.03 -9.37
C GLY A 125 -7.46 -21.58 -9.76
N ALA A 126 -7.01 -20.45 -9.21
CA ALA A 126 -5.63 -20.07 -8.89
C ALA A 126 -5.59 -18.55 -8.64
N GLU A 127 -4.79 -18.10 -7.67
CA GLU A 127 -4.40 -16.69 -7.59
C GLU A 127 -3.65 -16.32 -8.87
N ALA A 128 -4.14 -15.32 -9.59
CA ALA A 128 -3.57 -14.87 -10.85
C ALA A 128 -3.26 -13.37 -10.76
N PHE A 129 -2.14 -12.96 -11.34
CA PHE A 129 -1.66 -11.58 -11.26
C PHE A 129 -1.82 -10.85 -12.60
N LEU A 130 -2.17 -9.57 -12.53
CA LEU A 130 -2.26 -8.67 -13.67
C LEU A 130 -0.86 -8.39 -14.22
N LYS A 131 -0.74 -8.34 -15.55
CA LYS A 131 0.46 -7.80 -16.20
C LYS A 131 0.61 -6.30 -15.91
N PRO A 132 1.84 -5.79 -15.75
CA PRO A 132 2.07 -4.35 -15.73
C PRO A 132 1.51 -3.67 -16.98
N GLY A 133 0.73 -2.62 -16.79
CA GLY A 133 -0.04 -1.89 -17.81
C GLY A 133 -1.49 -2.36 -17.99
N ALA A 134 -1.96 -3.37 -17.24
CA ALA A 134 -3.31 -3.90 -17.40
C ALA A 134 -4.41 -2.85 -17.20
N ARG A 135 -5.43 -2.92 -18.06
CA ARG A 135 -6.62 -2.06 -18.09
C ARG A 135 -7.89 -2.88 -18.02
N LEU A 136 -8.89 -2.38 -17.29
CA LEU A 136 -10.22 -2.97 -17.21
C LEU A 136 -11.27 -1.96 -17.72
N LYS A 137 -11.98 -2.32 -18.77
CA LYS A 137 -13.19 -1.62 -19.20
C LYS A 137 -14.40 -2.18 -18.45
N ILE A 138 -15.13 -1.33 -17.74
CA ILE A 138 -16.38 -1.69 -17.06
C ILE A 138 -17.55 -1.09 -17.84
N LYS A 139 -18.60 -1.89 -18.03
CA LYS A 139 -19.84 -1.48 -18.70
C LYS A 139 -21.04 -1.67 -17.79
N LEU A 140 -21.77 -0.59 -17.54
CA LEU A 140 -22.93 -0.54 -16.67
C LEU A 140 -24.19 -0.16 -17.47
N ASP A 141 -25.23 -0.98 -17.36
CA ASP A 141 -26.56 -0.71 -17.90
C ASP A 141 -27.40 0.05 -16.86
N MET A 142 -27.58 1.35 -17.11
CA MET A 142 -28.43 2.25 -16.31
C MET A 142 -29.84 2.40 -16.88
N ARG A 143 -30.17 1.77 -18.02
CA ARG A 143 -31.46 1.98 -18.71
C ARG A 143 -32.66 1.68 -17.82
N GLY A 144 -32.54 0.72 -16.91
CA GLY A 144 -33.55 0.42 -15.88
C GLY A 144 -33.82 1.61 -14.95
N VAL A 145 -32.76 2.20 -14.40
CA VAL A 145 -32.83 3.39 -13.52
C VAL A 145 -33.37 4.59 -14.29
N LEU A 146 -32.85 4.84 -15.49
CA LEU A 146 -33.27 5.97 -16.34
C LEU A 146 -34.75 5.87 -16.75
N LYS A 147 -35.25 4.65 -17.00
CA LYS A 147 -36.67 4.41 -17.28
C LYS A 147 -37.55 4.75 -16.07
N GLU A 148 -37.11 4.44 -14.84
CA GLU A 148 -37.85 4.83 -13.63
C GLU A 148 -37.89 6.35 -13.45
N PHE A 149 -36.79 7.05 -13.71
CA PHE A 149 -36.79 8.52 -13.73
C PHE A 149 -37.78 9.11 -14.72
N GLN A 150 -37.90 8.52 -15.91
CA GLN A 150 -38.85 9.00 -16.93
C GLN A 150 -40.31 8.71 -16.56
N THR A 151 -40.58 7.57 -15.92
CA THR A 151 -41.96 7.10 -15.66
C THR A 151 -42.52 7.50 -14.31
N LYS A 152 -41.67 7.57 -13.27
CA LYS A 152 -42.06 7.86 -11.88
C LYS A 152 -41.48 9.19 -11.36
N GLY A 153 -40.45 9.74 -12.02
CA GLY A 153 -39.68 10.89 -11.54
C GLY A 153 -38.55 10.54 -10.57
N TYR A 154 -38.48 9.28 -10.08
CA TYR A 154 -37.48 8.81 -9.13
C TYR A 154 -37.17 7.32 -9.31
N TYR A 155 -36.03 6.88 -8.79
CA TYR A 155 -35.62 5.48 -8.65
C TYR A 155 -35.57 5.12 -7.16
N THR A 156 -35.97 3.89 -6.82
CA THR A 156 -35.90 3.41 -5.43
C THR A 156 -34.69 2.51 -5.26
N THR A 157 -33.76 2.90 -4.38
CA THR A 157 -32.54 2.13 -4.07
C THR A 157 -32.87 0.90 -3.20
N PHE A 158 -31.91 -0.01 -3.02
CA PHE A 158 -32.13 -1.28 -2.32
C PHE A 158 -32.63 -1.11 -0.87
N ASP A 159 -32.30 0.01 -0.23
CA ASP A 159 -32.66 0.39 1.14
C ASP A 159 -34.01 1.14 1.22
N GLY A 160 -34.71 1.32 0.09
CA GLY A 160 -36.00 1.99 0.01
C GLY A 160 -35.93 3.51 -0.14
N ASN A 161 -34.74 4.10 -0.17
CA ASN A 161 -34.58 5.54 -0.41
C ASN A 161 -34.96 5.90 -1.85
N ARG A 162 -35.51 7.11 -2.03
CA ARG A 162 -35.87 7.63 -3.35
C ARG A 162 -34.80 8.59 -3.83
N LEU A 163 -34.22 8.28 -4.98
CA LEU A 163 -33.37 9.18 -5.74
C LEU A 163 -34.20 9.85 -6.82
N TYR A 164 -34.41 11.15 -6.76
CA TYR A 164 -35.14 11.90 -7.77
C TYR A 164 -34.24 12.18 -8.99
N LYS A 165 -34.84 12.28 -10.17
CA LYS A 165 -34.12 12.57 -11.42
C LYS A 165 -33.28 13.85 -11.32
N GLU A 166 -33.81 14.86 -10.65
CA GLU A 166 -33.17 16.19 -10.46
C GLU A 166 -31.92 16.12 -9.58
N ASP A 167 -31.85 15.11 -8.70
CA ASP A 167 -30.71 14.91 -7.79
C ASP A 167 -29.62 14.04 -8.41
N PHE A 168 -29.84 13.45 -9.59
CA PHE A 168 -28.85 12.61 -10.26
C PHE A 168 -27.68 13.44 -10.79
N LYS A 169 -26.47 13.19 -10.28
CA LYS A 169 -25.23 13.90 -10.64
C LYS A 169 -24.24 13.01 -11.40
N GLY A 170 -24.33 11.70 -11.22
CA GLY A 170 -23.54 10.73 -11.97
C GLY A 170 -23.41 9.38 -11.27
N VAL A 171 -22.72 8.46 -11.95
CA VAL A 171 -22.43 7.11 -11.45
C VAL A 171 -20.92 6.92 -11.36
N TYR A 172 -20.49 6.27 -10.29
CA TYR A 172 -19.10 6.02 -9.94
C TYR A 172 -18.87 4.53 -9.70
N VAL A 173 -17.61 4.12 -9.69
CA VAL A 173 -17.21 2.76 -9.29
C VAL A 173 -16.27 2.82 -8.08
N ALA A 174 -16.64 2.08 -7.03
CA ALA A 174 -15.85 1.85 -5.82
C ALA A 174 -15.23 0.46 -5.86
N GLY A 175 -14.12 0.21 -5.17
CA GLY A 175 -13.53 -1.13 -5.21
C GLY A 175 -12.22 -1.35 -4.46
N SER A 176 -11.75 -2.60 -4.52
CA SER A 176 -10.69 -3.14 -3.67
C SER A 176 -9.26 -3.00 -4.21
N SER A 177 -9.09 -2.44 -5.42
CA SER A 177 -7.80 -2.39 -6.10
C SER A 177 -7.58 -1.05 -6.77
N ALA A 178 -6.48 -0.37 -6.44
CA ALA A 178 -6.15 0.94 -7.01
C ALA A 178 -6.28 0.93 -8.55
N PRO A 179 -6.89 1.95 -9.16
CA PRO A 179 -7.25 3.25 -8.56
C PRO A 179 -8.57 3.26 -7.77
N LEU A 180 -9.28 2.13 -7.70
CA LEU A 180 -10.53 2.04 -6.96
C LEU A 180 -10.31 2.23 -5.44
N ILE A 181 -11.29 2.86 -4.81
CA ILE A 181 -11.36 3.07 -3.36
C ILE A 181 -12.75 2.70 -2.84
N TRP A 182 -12.85 2.25 -1.59
CA TRP A 182 -14.12 1.98 -0.91
C TRP A 182 -14.69 3.20 -0.16
N ASP A 183 -14.03 4.34 -0.28
CA ASP A 183 -14.45 5.59 0.35
C ASP A 183 -15.54 6.28 -0.50
N PHE A 184 -16.78 5.83 -0.32
CA PHE A 184 -17.94 6.34 -1.05
C PHE A 184 -18.11 7.85 -0.91
N ASP A 185 -17.96 8.39 0.30
CA ASP A 185 -18.14 9.82 0.59
C ASP A 185 -17.18 10.70 -0.21
N ASN A 186 -15.99 10.18 -0.54
CA ASN A 186 -15.01 10.90 -1.33
C ASN A 186 -15.02 10.58 -2.83
N LEU A 187 -15.76 9.56 -3.32
CA LEU A 187 -15.80 9.19 -4.75
C LEU A 187 -16.14 10.36 -5.69
N VAL A 188 -16.98 11.30 -5.23
CA VAL A 188 -17.36 12.49 -6.03
C VAL A 188 -16.17 13.42 -6.32
N ASN A 189 -15.10 13.33 -5.55
CA ASN A 189 -13.84 14.06 -5.74
C ASN A 189 -12.85 13.31 -6.65
N HIS A 190 -13.22 12.11 -7.14
CA HIS A 190 -12.44 11.26 -8.03
C HIS A 190 -13.10 11.15 -9.42
N PRO A 191 -12.91 12.16 -10.31
CA PRO A 191 -13.48 12.13 -11.65
C PRO A 191 -12.96 10.96 -12.50
N ASP A 192 -11.78 10.43 -12.16
CA ASP A 192 -11.17 9.23 -12.73
C ASP A 192 -11.89 7.93 -12.36
N LEU A 193 -12.85 7.98 -11.43
CA LEU A 193 -13.73 6.86 -11.05
C LEU A 193 -15.19 7.06 -11.50
N LYS A 194 -15.49 8.13 -12.22
CA LYS A 194 -16.83 8.45 -12.75
C LYS A 194 -17.05 7.78 -14.11
N LEU A 195 -18.13 7.00 -14.25
CA LEU A 195 -18.51 6.41 -15.53
C LEU A 195 -19.17 7.45 -16.44
N GLN A 196 -19.01 7.29 -17.76
CA GLN A 196 -19.51 8.21 -18.79
C GLN A 196 -20.49 7.51 -19.74
N ASP A 197 -21.48 8.25 -20.24
CA ASP A 197 -22.47 7.81 -21.23
C ASP A 197 -22.41 8.80 -22.42
N ASP A 198 -21.31 8.75 -23.18
CA ASP A 198 -20.99 9.75 -24.19
C ASP A 198 -21.98 9.76 -25.37
N ASN A 199 -22.63 8.63 -25.64
CA ASN A 199 -23.58 8.46 -26.74
C ASN A 199 -25.05 8.56 -26.28
N ASN A 200 -25.30 8.76 -24.98
CA ASN A 200 -26.63 8.84 -24.36
C ASN A 200 -27.53 7.62 -24.63
N ASP A 201 -26.95 6.41 -24.72
CA ASP A 201 -27.72 5.17 -24.89
C ASP A 201 -28.09 4.50 -23.56
N GLY A 202 -27.64 5.07 -22.43
CA GLY A 202 -27.87 4.58 -21.08
C GLY A 202 -26.88 3.49 -20.64
N ILE A 203 -25.83 3.22 -21.42
CA ILE A 203 -24.71 2.37 -21.07
C ILE A 203 -23.54 3.24 -20.66
N TYR A 204 -23.21 3.16 -19.37
CA TYR A 204 -22.14 3.91 -18.76
C TYR A 204 -20.85 3.10 -18.79
N GLU A 205 -19.76 3.71 -19.25
CA GLU A 205 -18.47 3.05 -19.43
C GLU A 205 -17.34 3.77 -18.69
N ILE A 206 -16.33 3.02 -18.27
CA ILE A 206 -15.07 3.54 -17.73
C ILE A 206 -13.93 2.58 -18.06
N VAL A 207 -12.72 3.11 -18.26
CA VAL A 207 -11.50 2.32 -18.43
C VAL A 207 -10.55 2.60 -17.26
N LEU A 208 -10.35 1.61 -16.42
CA LEU A 208 -9.50 1.68 -15.23
C LEU A 208 -8.10 1.18 -15.56
N ALA A 209 -7.07 1.93 -15.18
CA ALA A 209 -5.69 1.49 -15.28
C ALA A 209 -5.31 0.71 -14.01
N LEU A 210 -5.52 -0.60 -14.03
CA LEU A 210 -5.42 -1.44 -12.84
C LEU A 210 -3.98 -1.75 -12.44
N ASN A 211 -3.01 -1.79 -13.34
CA ASN A 211 -1.62 -2.09 -12.95
C ASN A 211 -0.66 -1.12 -13.62
N VAL A 212 -0.86 0.17 -13.41
CA VAL A 212 0.04 1.19 -13.96
C VAL A 212 1.45 0.91 -13.45
N LYS A 213 2.39 0.71 -14.38
CA LYS A 213 3.81 0.81 -14.04
C LYS A 213 3.99 2.23 -13.53
N GLU A 214 4.15 2.41 -12.21
CA GLU A 214 4.78 3.64 -11.73
C GLU A 214 6.00 3.83 -12.61
N ASP A 215 6.10 4.98 -13.27
CA ASP A 215 7.20 5.28 -14.19
C ASP A 215 8.45 4.69 -13.58
N GLU A 216 9.10 3.76 -14.32
CA GLU A 216 10.38 3.23 -13.92
C GLU A 216 11.21 4.45 -13.60
N LYS A 217 11.42 4.73 -12.31
CA LYS A 217 12.23 5.85 -11.86
C LYS A 217 13.62 5.49 -12.34
N LYS A 218 13.94 5.87 -13.58
CA LYS A 218 15.26 5.71 -14.19
C LYS A 218 16.29 6.52 -13.42
N THR A 219 15.83 7.46 -12.59
CA THR A 219 16.58 8.13 -11.55
C THR A 219 16.43 7.36 -10.23
N LEU A 220 17.57 7.02 -9.61
CA LEU A 220 17.62 6.48 -8.24
C LEU A 220 16.67 7.26 -7.31
N SER A 221 15.90 6.55 -6.49
CA SER A 221 15.18 7.18 -5.38
C SER A 221 16.22 7.82 -4.46
N ARG A 222 16.07 9.12 -4.18
CA ARG A 222 17.05 9.91 -3.45
C ARG A 222 16.39 10.61 -2.27
N TRP A 223 16.98 10.47 -1.10
CA TRP A 223 16.67 11.26 0.08
C TRP A 223 17.86 12.15 0.38
N VAL A 224 17.57 13.42 0.67
CA VAL A 224 18.52 14.41 1.18
C VAL A 224 17.84 15.08 2.37
N GLN A 225 18.53 15.23 3.48
CA GLN A 225 17.97 15.90 4.65
C GLN A 225 17.65 17.36 4.32
N GLU A 226 16.40 17.77 4.54
CA GLU A 226 15.96 19.16 4.33
C GLU A 226 15.59 19.87 5.64
N LYS A 227 15.13 19.11 6.65
CA LYS A 227 14.76 19.66 7.95
C LYS A 227 15.97 19.95 8.83
N ASP A 228 15.87 21.01 9.61
CA ASP A 228 16.79 21.28 10.71
C ASP A 228 16.48 20.35 11.89
N LEU A 229 17.52 19.71 12.40
CA LEU A 229 17.45 18.72 13.48
C LEU A 229 18.27 19.14 14.70
N SER A 230 18.81 20.37 14.74
CA SER A 230 19.70 20.83 15.80
C SER A 230 19.08 20.83 17.20
N ALA A 231 17.74 20.80 17.28
CA ALA A 231 16.99 20.72 18.53
C ALA A 231 16.97 19.31 19.15
N PHE A 232 17.45 18.30 18.43
CA PHE A 232 17.38 16.90 18.86
C PHE A 232 18.77 16.27 19.03
N PRO A 233 18.86 15.10 19.70
CA PRO A 233 20.12 14.38 19.84
C PRO A 233 20.75 14.05 18.48
N THR A 234 22.08 13.97 18.46
CA THR A 234 22.86 13.59 17.29
C THR A 234 23.45 12.20 17.46
N TYR A 235 23.53 11.44 16.38
CA TYR A 235 24.18 10.12 16.33
C TYR A 235 25.30 10.14 15.29
N GLN A 236 26.42 9.51 15.64
CA GLN A 236 27.56 9.33 14.74
C GLN A 236 28.21 7.97 14.97
N SER A 237 28.67 7.34 13.90
CA SER A 237 29.32 6.04 13.95
C SER A 237 30.36 5.87 12.83
N THR A 238 31.03 4.72 12.82
CA THR A 238 31.89 4.31 11.69
C THR A 238 31.09 3.73 10.51
N TYR A 239 29.76 3.70 10.61
CA TYR A 239 28.82 3.14 9.64
C TYR A 239 27.95 4.27 9.04
N PRO A 240 28.38 4.88 7.92
CA PRO A 240 27.64 6.00 7.31
C PRO A 240 26.16 5.70 7.04
N LEU A 241 25.82 4.45 6.73
CA LEU A 241 24.43 4.06 6.55
C LEU A 241 23.60 4.24 7.83
N SER A 242 24.14 3.87 8.99
CA SER A 242 23.46 4.04 10.27
C SER A 242 23.27 5.52 10.61
N ASP A 243 24.28 6.36 10.35
CA ASP A 243 24.19 7.82 10.58
C ASP A 243 23.11 8.44 9.69
N ALA A 244 23.06 8.06 8.42
CA ALA A 244 22.05 8.53 7.48
C ALA A 244 20.64 8.06 7.84
N LEU A 245 20.47 6.80 8.26
CA LEU A 245 19.18 6.27 8.70
C LEU A 245 18.68 6.97 9.97
N TYR A 246 19.57 7.30 10.90
CA TYR A 246 19.21 8.07 12.09
C TYR A 246 18.67 9.45 11.69
N ASN A 247 19.40 10.20 10.86
CA ASN A 247 18.98 11.53 10.43
C ASN A 247 17.68 11.50 9.62
N MET A 248 17.49 10.49 8.76
CA MET A 248 16.23 10.27 8.05
C MET A 248 15.07 10.03 9.03
N ALA A 249 15.25 9.16 10.02
CA ALA A 249 14.20 8.90 11.03
C ALA A 249 13.84 10.16 11.85
N MET A 250 14.83 10.97 12.20
CA MET A 250 14.64 12.23 12.90
C MET A 250 13.93 13.28 12.04
N GLU A 251 14.23 13.34 10.74
CA GLU A 251 13.50 14.19 9.80
C GLU A 251 12.05 13.75 9.61
N GLU A 252 11.81 12.45 9.45
CA GLU A 252 10.44 11.91 9.35
C GLU A 252 9.63 12.20 10.62
N MET A 253 10.25 12.10 11.81
CA MET A 253 9.63 12.52 13.07
C MET A 253 9.17 13.99 13.01
N VAL A 254 10.02 14.89 12.52
CA VAL A 254 9.67 16.32 12.40
C VAL A 254 8.56 16.53 11.37
N ARG A 255 8.59 15.80 10.25
CA ARG A 255 7.54 15.84 9.22
C ARG A 255 6.22 15.26 9.69
N ALA A 256 6.24 14.41 10.72
CA ALA A 256 5.06 13.78 11.29
C ALA A 256 4.28 14.69 12.26
N VAL A 257 4.68 15.95 12.43
CA VAL A 257 3.97 16.94 13.25
C VAL A 257 3.09 17.82 12.37
N GLU A 258 1.79 17.82 12.65
CA GLU A 258 0.78 18.65 11.98
C GLU A 258 0.79 20.10 12.51
N PRO A 259 0.23 21.07 11.76
CA PRO A 259 0.16 22.48 12.19
C PRO A 259 -0.54 22.69 13.54
N ASP A 260 -1.46 21.80 13.92
CA ASP A 260 -2.17 21.85 15.20
C ASP A 260 -1.39 21.21 16.37
N SER A 261 -0.09 20.94 16.17
CA SER A 261 0.81 20.33 17.15
C SER A 261 0.34 18.96 17.64
N THR A 262 -0.21 18.16 16.72
CA THR A 262 -0.48 16.73 16.90
C THR A 262 0.33 15.89 15.91
N PHE A 263 0.45 14.59 16.16
CA PHE A 263 1.07 13.66 15.21
C PHE A 263 0.11 13.30 14.09
N ARG A 264 0.68 13.05 12.91
CA ARG A 264 0.00 12.37 11.80
C ARG A 264 0.44 10.92 11.69
N THR A 265 -0.47 10.09 11.21
CA THR A 265 -0.23 8.66 10.97
C THR A 265 0.77 8.41 9.84
N GLY A 266 0.70 9.20 8.76
CA GLY A 266 1.64 9.10 7.66
C GLY A 266 1.45 10.19 6.64
N LYS A 267 2.34 10.25 5.65
CA LYS A 267 2.29 11.27 4.58
C LYS A 267 0.93 11.33 3.88
N GLU A 268 0.32 10.18 3.62
CA GLU A 268 -0.96 10.04 2.92
C GLU A 268 -2.17 9.94 3.86
N TRP A 269 -1.95 9.83 5.18
CA TRP A 269 -3.02 9.70 6.19
C TRP A 269 -2.86 10.76 7.27
N ALA A 270 -3.67 11.80 7.18
CA ALA A 270 -3.72 12.87 8.16
C ALA A 270 -4.40 12.41 9.47
N GLY A 271 -4.13 13.17 10.53
CA GLY A 271 -4.79 13.02 11.81
C GLY A 271 -4.20 11.92 12.71
N VAL A 272 -4.75 11.86 13.92
CA VAL A 272 -4.24 11.04 15.02
C VAL A 272 -4.93 9.67 15.05
N TRP A 273 -4.21 8.62 14.67
CA TRP A 273 -4.64 7.23 14.84
C TRP A 273 -4.00 6.61 16.07
N THR A 274 -4.84 6.02 16.94
CA THR A 274 -4.46 5.58 18.28
C THR A 274 -3.32 4.55 18.24
N ARG A 275 -3.37 3.59 17.31
CA ARG A 275 -2.34 2.55 17.17
C ARG A 275 -0.97 3.17 16.88
N ASP A 276 -0.92 4.00 15.85
CA ASP A 276 0.30 4.57 15.29
C ASP A 276 0.96 5.55 16.28
N VAL A 277 0.15 6.39 16.94
CA VAL A 277 0.67 7.31 17.97
C VAL A 277 1.03 6.60 19.27
N SER A 278 0.28 5.58 19.71
CA SER A 278 0.58 4.92 20.99
C SER A 278 1.95 4.24 20.96
N TYR A 279 2.24 3.50 19.89
CA TYR A 279 3.50 2.76 19.78
C TYR A 279 4.70 3.72 19.61
N SER A 280 4.58 4.74 18.75
CA SER A 280 5.64 5.72 18.54
C SER A 280 5.92 6.57 19.79
N ILE A 281 4.89 6.95 20.55
CA ILE A 281 5.04 7.67 21.82
C ILE A 281 5.82 6.86 22.84
N ILE A 282 5.49 5.58 23.00
CA ILE A 282 6.16 4.68 23.95
C ILE A 282 7.63 4.48 23.54
N LEU A 283 7.90 4.29 22.24
CA LEU A 283 9.25 4.00 21.76
C LEU A 283 10.17 5.22 21.80
N SER A 284 9.69 6.42 21.46
CA SER A 284 10.57 7.59 21.34
C SER A 284 9.88 8.94 21.50
N MET A 285 8.65 9.12 21.02
CA MET A 285 8.07 10.46 20.89
C MET A 285 7.73 11.11 22.24
N ALA A 286 7.50 10.33 23.29
CA ALA A 286 7.35 10.90 24.64
C ALA A 286 8.62 11.63 25.10
N HIS A 287 9.79 11.19 24.65
CA HIS A 287 11.07 11.81 25.01
C HIS A 287 11.46 12.93 24.04
N LEU A 288 11.27 12.70 22.74
CA LEU A 288 11.71 13.63 21.70
C LEU A 288 10.72 14.77 21.44
N GLN A 289 9.42 14.54 21.65
CA GLN A 289 8.32 15.45 21.29
C GLN A 289 7.20 15.43 22.37
N PRO A 290 7.50 15.69 23.66
CA PRO A 290 6.59 15.43 24.77
C PRO A 290 5.24 16.19 24.67
N GLU A 291 5.26 17.46 24.28
CA GLU A 291 4.02 18.25 24.15
C GLU A 291 3.16 17.79 22.96
N VAL A 292 3.78 17.46 21.82
CA VAL A 292 3.07 16.92 20.66
C VAL A 292 2.44 15.55 21.00
N ALA A 293 3.18 14.71 21.74
CA ALA A 293 2.67 13.43 22.24
C ALA A 293 1.44 13.62 23.14
N LYS A 294 1.52 14.54 24.11
CA LYS A 294 0.41 14.86 25.00
C LYS A 294 -0.79 15.41 24.23
N ASN A 295 -0.59 16.35 23.31
CA ASN A 295 -1.66 16.91 22.48
C ASN A 295 -2.35 15.82 21.65
N SER A 296 -1.57 14.91 21.06
CA SER A 296 -2.08 13.78 20.28
C SER A 296 -2.93 12.83 21.13
N LEU A 297 -2.46 12.47 22.33
CA LEU A 297 -3.23 11.64 23.26
C LEU A 297 -4.54 12.33 23.69
N LEU A 298 -4.49 13.63 24.01
CA LEU A 298 -5.67 14.40 24.38
C LEU A 298 -6.66 14.55 23.22
N ARG A 299 -6.19 14.59 21.97
CA ARG A 299 -7.06 14.56 20.78
C ARG A 299 -7.92 13.30 20.72
N LYS A 300 -7.47 12.20 21.32
CA LYS A 300 -8.22 10.94 21.44
C LYS A 300 -9.05 10.85 22.73
N VAL A 301 -9.27 11.95 23.45
CA VAL A 301 -10.14 12.01 24.63
C VAL A 301 -11.30 12.97 24.37
N ASN A 302 -12.54 12.47 24.45
CA ASN A 302 -13.72 13.31 24.24
C ASN A 302 -14.06 14.17 25.47
N LYS A 303 -15.03 15.08 25.31
CA LYS A 303 -15.49 15.99 26.38
C LYS A 303 -16.01 15.27 27.64
N LYS A 304 -16.40 14.00 27.53
CA LYS A 304 -16.84 13.15 28.66
C LYS A 304 -15.68 12.36 29.28
N ARG A 305 -14.42 12.70 28.95
CA ARG A 305 -13.20 12.02 29.41
C ARG A 305 -13.15 10.53 29.04
N ARG A 306 -13.66 10.17 27.87
CA ARG A 306 -13.56 8.81 27.32
C ARG A 306 -12.65 8.79 26.11
N ILE A 307 -11.94 7.68 25.94
CA ILE A 307 -11.11 7.43 24.76
C ILE A 307 -12.02 7.34 23.53
N ILE A 308 -11.60 8.00 22.45
CA ILE A 308 -12.21 7.94 21.13
C ILE A 308 -11.57 6.76 20.39
N GLN A 309 -12.39 5.79 20.00
CA GLN A 309 -11.96 4.61 19.28
C GLN A 309 -11.84 4.91 17.78
N ASP A 310 -10.77 4.45 17.13
CA ASP A 310 -10.64 4.56 15.67
C ASP A 310 -11.60 3.59 14.96
N THR A 311 -12.04 3.95 13.77
CA THR A 311 -12.68 3.00 12.86
C THR A 311 -11.68 1.89 12.52
N GLY A 312 -12.08 0.62 12.67
CA GLY A 312 -11.21 -0.54 12.37
C GLY A 312 -10.39 -1.07 13.56
N THR A 313 -10.54 -0.53 14.78
CA THR A 313 -10.01 -1.18 15.99
C THR A 313 -10.78 -2.47 16.26
N GLY A 314 -10.34 -3.57 15.66
CA GLY A 314 -11.05 -4.85 15.69
C GLY A 314 -10.63 -5.83 14.59
N GLY A 315 -9.89 -5.40 13.56
CA GLY A 315 -9.32 -6.34 12.60
C GLY A 315 -8.91 -5.73 11.27
N ALA A 316 -7.59 -5.75 11.04
CA ALA A 316 -6.96 -6.09 9.76
C ALA A 316 -5.59 -6.63 10.15
N TRP A 317 -5.47 -7.96 10.20
CA TRP A 317 -4.18 -8.67 10.28
C TRP A 317 -3.68 -8.88 8.86
#